data_AF-A0A3B9UUL4-F1
#
_entry.id   AF-A0A3B9UUL4-F1
#
_cell.length_a   1.000
_cell.length_b   1.000
_cell.length_c   1.000
_cell.angle_alpha   90.00
_cell.angle_beta   90.00
_cell.angle_gamma   90.00
#
_symmetry.space_group_name_H-M   'P 1'
#
loop_
_entity.id
_entity.type
_entity.pdbx_description
1 polymer ?
#
loop_
_entity_poly.entity_id
_entity_poly.type
_entity_poly.pdbx_seq_one_letter_code
_entity_poly.pdbx_strand_id
1 'polypeptide(L)' 'DYEKLGYKTGELAVKVLNGEEISNIPVTMLDETQIIVNEDTLESLSLKKIDDKNIIYIKTEKN' A
#
# COMPACT_ATOMS: atom_id res chain seq x y z
N ASP A 1 0.08 -0.51 0.16
CA ASP A 1 0.53 -0.59 1.56
C ASP A 1 1.77 0.30 1.69
N TYR A 2 1.60 1.49 2.25
CA TYR A 2 2.69 2.47 2.32
C TYR A 2 3.70 2.14 3.41
N GLU A 3 3.30 1.39 4.44
CA GLU A 3 4.22 0.92 5.49
C GLU A 3 5.23 -0.07 4.89
N LYS A 4 4.76 -1.03 4.09
CA LYS A 4 5.65 -1.97 3.37
C LYS A 4 6.62 -1.26 2.42
N LEU A 5 6.16 -0.22 1.72
CA LEU A 5 7.03 0.60 0.87
C LEU A 5 8.12 1.31 1.70
N GLY A 6 7.74 1.86 2.87
CA GLY A 6 8.66 2.47 3.83
C GLY A 6 9.66 1.46 4.39
N TYR A 7 9.23 0.25 4.73
CA TYR A 7 10.09 -0.82 5.20
C TYR A 7 11.16 -1.19 4.16
N LYS A 8 10.75 -1.45 2.92
CA LYS A 8 11.66 -1.70 1.78
C LYS A 8 12.64 -0.56 1.55
N THR A 9 12.17 0.68 1.69
CA THR A 9 13.03 1.87 1.62
C THR A 9 14.07 1.86 2.74
N GLY A 10 13.69 1.47 3.96
CA GLY A 10 14.60 1.30 5.08
C GLY A 10 15.68 0.23 4.83
N GLU A 11 15.31 -0.90 4.22
CA GLU A 11 16.28 -1.94 3.83
C GLU A 11 17.31 -1.41 2.81
N LEU A 12 16.87 -0.61 1.84
CA LEU A 12 17.77 0.06 0.90
C LEU A 12 18.68 1.08 1.61
N ALA A 13 18.15 1.83 2.58
CA ALA A 13 18.95 2.77 3.36
C ALA A 13 20.08 2.06 4.12
N VAL A 14 19.83 0.88 4.70
CA VAL A 14 20.87 0.07 5.36
C VAL A 14 22.01 -0.28 4.40
N LYS A 15 21.70 -0.62 3.15
CA LYS A 15 22.72 -0.94 2.13
C LYS A 15 23.60 0.27 1.79
N VAL A 16 22.99 1.44 1.62
CA VAL A 16 23.71 2.70 1.39
C VAL A 16 24.60 3.06 2.58
N LEU A 17 24.08 2.92 3.81
CA LEU A 17 24.86 3.15 5.04
C LEU A 17 26.06 2.20 5.16
N ASN A 18 25.97 1.01 4.58
CA ASN A 18 27.06 0.03 4.52
C ASN A 18 28.05 0.27 3.35
N GLY A 19 27.89 1.35 2.59
CA GLY A 19 28.85 1.79 1.57
C GLY A 19 28.46 1.46 0.12
N GLU A 20 27.26 0.96 -0.14
CA GLU A 20 26.75 0.80 -1.51
C GLU A 20 26.52 2.18 -2.16
N GLU A 21 26.96 2.35 -3.41
CA GLU A 21 26.81 3.61 -4.13
C GLU A 21 25.35 3.77 -4.62
N ILE A 22 24.70 4.86 -4.20
CA ILE A 22 23.28 5.12 -4.49
C ILE A 22 22.93 5.12 -5.99
N SER A 23 23.87 5.54 -6.84
CA SER A 23 23.72 5.58 -8.29
C SER A 23 23.51 4.20 -8.93
N ASN A 24 23.94 3.12 -8.24
CA ASN A 24 23.82 1.75 -8.71
C ASN A 24 22.53 1.06 -8.24
N ILE A 25 21.77 1.67 -7.32
CA ILE A 25 20.54 1.09 -6.79
C ILE A 25 19.36 1.51 -7.68
N PRO A 26 18.66 0.58 -8.35
CA PRO A 26 17.52 0.92 -9.20
C PRO A 26 16.32 1.40 -8.37
N VAL A 27 15.55 2.33 -8.94
CA VAL A 27 14.27 2.74 -8.35
C VAL A 27 13.31 1.55 -8.35
N THR A 28 12.71 1.26 -7.19
CA THR A 28 11.78 0.14 -7.02
C THR A 28 10.36 0.63 -6.71
N MET A 29 9.39 -0.19 -7.08
CA MET A 29 7.97 0.03 -6.79
C MET A 29 7.49 -0.99 -5.73
N LEU A 30 6.23 -0.83 -5.30
CA LEU A 30 5.53 -1.86 -4.55
C LEU A 30 5.39 -3.12 -5.38
N ASP A 31 5.67 -4.27 -4.76
CA ASP A 31 5.58 -5.57 -5.43
C ASP A 31 4.11 -6.03 -5.57
N GLU A 32 3.23 -5.56 -4.67
CA GLU A 32 1.82 -5.93 -4.62
C GLU A 32 0.91 -4.74 -4.34
N THR A 33 -0.24 -4.71 -5.01
CA THR A 33 -1.31 -3.74 -4.81
C THR A 33 -2.55 -4.41 -4.21
N GLN A 34 -3.29 -3.69 -3.38
CA GLN A 34 -4.52 -4.17 -2.74
C GLN A 34 -5.70 -3.31 -3.17
N ILE A 35 -6.88 -3.93 -3.35
CA ILE A 35 -8.13 -3.21 -3.61
C ILE A 35 -8.76 -2.89 -2.25
N ILE A 36 -8.93 -1.61 -1.97
CA ILE A 36 -9.56 -1.12 -0.73
C ILE A 36 -10.78 -0.27 -1.10
N VAL A 37 -11.95 -0.61 -0.55
CA VAL A 37 -13.22 0.04 -0.86
C VAL A 37 -13.80 0.66 0.41
N ASN A 38 -14.24 1.91 0.34
CA ASN A 38 -15.02 2.53 1.42
C ASN A 38 -16.47 2.02 1.37
N GLU A 39 -16.87 1.32 2.43
CA GLU A 39 -18.18 0.69 2.58
C GLU A 39 -19.31 1.71 2.66
N ASP A 40 -19.14 2.79 3.42
CA ASP A 40 -20.18 3.81 3.58
C ASP A 40 -20.46 4.53 2.25
N THR A 41 -19.41 4.75 1.44
CA THR A 41 -19.52 5.34 0.11
C THR A 41 -20.24 4.39 -0.85
N LEU A 42 -19.91 3.09 -0.81
CA LEU A 42 -20.57 2.06 -1.60
C LEU A 42 -22.08 2.02 -1.29
N GLU A 43 -22.45 2.03 -0.02
CA GLU A 43 -23.84 2.05 0.45
C GLU A 43 -24.56 3.36 0.06
N SER A 44 -23.90 4.51 0.22
CA SER A 44 -24.47 5.81 -0.18
C SER A 44 -24.76 5.89 -1.68
N LEU A 45 -23.99 5.18 -2.51
CA LEU A 45 -24.21 5.07 -3.95
C LEU A 45 -25.18 3.94 -4.33
N SER A 46 -25.77 3.25 -3.35
CA SER A 46 -26.66 2.09 -3.54
C SER A 46 -26.01 0.96 -4.36
N LEU A 47 -24.70 0.81 -4.25
CA LEU A 47 -23.93 -0.25 -4.91
C LEU A 47 -23.86 -1.48 -4.00
N LYS A 48 -23.78 -2.67 -4.61
CA LYS A 48 -23.70 -3.94 -3.87
C LYS A 48 -22.25 -4.31 -3.60
N LYS A 49 -22.00 -4.88 -2.41
CA LYS A 49 -20.72 -5.53 -2.11
C LYS A 49 -20.52 -6.73 -3.02
N ILE A 50 -19.29 -6.90 -3.48
CA ILE A 50 -18.82 -8.09 -4.19
C ILE A 50 -18.15 -8.99 -3.17
N ASP A 51 -18.51 -10.28 -3.19
CA ASP A 51 -17.88 -11.32 -2.37
C ASP A 51 -16.59 -11.79 -3.06
N ASP A 52 -15.52 -10.99 -2.91
CA ASP A 52 -14.17 -11.32 -3.35
C ASP A 52 -13.20 -11.14 -2.18
N LYS A 53 -12.42 -12.18 -1.90
CA LYS A 53 -11.46 -12.23 -0.80
C LYS A 53 -10.28 -11.26 -0.98
N ASN A 54 -10.06 -10.75 -2.19
CA ASN A 54 -8.99 -9.80 -2.50
C ASN A 54 -9.41 -8.33 -2.26
N ILE A 55 -10.66 -8.08 -1.85
CA ILE A 55 -11.18 -6.75 -1.56
C ILE A 55 -11.24 -6.53 -0.06
N ILE A 56 -10.63 -5.45 0.39
CA ILE A 56 -10.69 -5.00 1.79
C ILE A 56 -11.71 -3.87 1.87
N TYR A 57 -12.71 -4.02 2.73
CA TYR A 57 -13.70 -2.98 2.99
C TYR A 57 -13.34 -2.21 4.26
N ILE A 58 -13.38 -0.88 4.18
CA ILE A 58 -13.13 0.03 5.31
C ILE A 58 -14.32 0.96 5.52
N LYS A 59 -14.45 1.50 6.73
CA LYS A 59 -15.44 2.53 7.06
C LYS A 59 -14.80 3.91 7.14
N THR A 60 -15.62 4.94 7.06
CA THR A 60 -15.20 6.33 7.20
C THR A 60 -14.74 6.58 8.63
N GLU A 61 -13.53 7.09 8.80
CA GLU A 61 -13.06 7.53 10.12
C GLU A 61 -13.80 8.81 10.53
N LYS A 62 -14.25 8.85 11.78
CA LYS A 62 -14.80 10.05 12.40
C LYS A 62 -13.66 10.74 13.15
N ASN A 63 -13.25 11.90 12.64
CA ASN A 63 -12.35 12.81 13.35
C ASN A 63 -13.06 13.52 14.50
#